data_AF-A0A1J4Z9V7-F1
#
_entry.id   AF-A0A1J4Z9V7-F1
#
_cell.length_a   1.000
_cell.length_b   1.000
_cell.length_c   1.000
_cell.angle_alpha   90.00
_cell.angle_beta   90.00
_cell.angle_gamma   90.00
#
_symmetry.space_group_name_H-M   'P 1'
#
loop_
_entity.id
_entity.type
_entity.pdbx_description
1 polymer ?
#
loop_
_entity_poly.entity_id
_entity_poly.type
_entity_poly.pdbx_seq_one_letter_code
_entity_poly.pdbx_strand_id
1 'polypeptide(L)' 'MSDMWECECGIIEYGKNPPEECDKCWKMNGFTKVPEDLIEEKKEMDLGKKIKGTFEEEDEDDE' A
#
# COMPACT_ATOMS: atom_id res chain seq x y z
N MET A 1 -4.12 -10.35 -13.22
CA MET A 1 -3.04 -9.43 -12.81
C MET A 1 -3.73 -8.17 -12.34
N SER A 2 -3.51 -7.80 -11.08
CA SER A 2 -3.98 -6.52 -10.54
C SER A 2 -2.84 -5.53 -10.71
N ASP A 3 -3.10 -4.42 -11.38
CA ASP A 3 -2.11 -3.35 -11.50
C ASP A 3 -2.01 -2.57 -10.17
N MET A 4 -0.90 -1.89 -9.97
CA MET A 4 -0.70 -1.00 -8.83
C MET A 4 -0.63 0.44 -9.35
N TRP A 5 -1.36 1.31 -8.68
CA TRP A 5 -1.50 2.71 -9.01
C TRP A 5 -1.01 3.54 -7.84
N GLU A 6 0.00 4.36 -8.07
CA GLU A 6 0.55 5.25 -7.06
C GLU A 6 0.14 6.69 -7.36
N CYS A 7 -0.49 7.34 -6.38
CA CYS A 7 -0.77 8.76 -6.44
C CYS A 7 0.47 9.56 -6.01
N GLU A 8 0.65 10.76 -6.57
CA GLU A 8 1.71 11.71 -6.16
C GLU A 8 1.70 12.04 -4.66
N CYS A 9 0.58 11.85 -3.95
CA CYS A 9 0.49 12.04 -2.50
C CYS A 9 1.02 10.84 -1.68
N GLY A 10 1.47 9.78 -2.35
CA GLY A 10 1.97 8.54 -1.75
C GLY A 10 0.89 7.53 -1.35
N ILE A 11 -0.33 7.64 -1.89
CA ILE A 11 -1.33 6.56 -1.77
C ILE A 11 -1.08 5.53 -2.86
N ILE A 12 -1.20 4.25 -2.48
CA ILE A 12 -1.07 3.13 -3.39
C ILE A 12 -2.41 2.38 -3.41
N GLU A 13 -2.98 2.26 -4.61
CA GLU A 13 -4.22 1.56 -4.87
C GLU A 13 -3.96 0.36 -5.78
N TYR A 14 -4.63 -0.76 -5.51
CA TYR A 14 -4.47 -2.00 -6.25
C TYR A 14 -5.74 -2.29 -7.06
N GLY A 15 -5.62 -2.38 -8.38
CA GLY A 15 -6.78 -2.58 -9.25
C GLY A 15 -6.41 -2.61 -10.72
N LYS A 16 -7.34 -3.07 -11.56
CA LYS A 16 -7.13 -3.15 -13.02
C LYS A 16 -7.06 -1.77 -13.68
N ASN A 17 -7.76 -0.78 -13.10
CA ASN A 17 -7.85 0.58 -13.61
C ASN A 17 -7.45 1.58 -12.51
N PRO A 18 -6.92 2.76 -12.88
CA PRO A 18 -6.62 3.80 -11.91
C PRO A 18 -7.92 4.33 -11.29
N PRO A 19 -7.91 4.69 -9.99
CA PRO A 19 -8.99 5.46 -9.40
C PRO A 19 -9.15 6.81 -10.09
N GLU A 20 -10.40 7.26 -10.24
CA GLU A 20 -10.70 8.58 -10.79
C GLU A 20 -10.25 9.70 -9.84
N GLU A 21 -10.38 9.48 -8.53
CA GLU A 21 -10.04 10.43 -7.48
C GLU A 21 -9.22 9.75 -6.38
N CYS A 22 -8.23 10.46 -5.85
CA CYS A 22 -7.45 10.00 -4.71
C CYS A 22 -8.16 10.31 -3.38
N ASP A 23 -8.41 9.30 -2.56
CA ASP A 23 -9.12 9.47 -1.26
C ASP A 23 -8.38 10.41 -0.27
N LYS A 24 -7.06 10.52 -0.37
CA LYS A 24 -6.25 11.33 0.56
C LYS A 24 -6.04 12.78 0.15
N CYS A 25 -5.84 13.05 -1.14
CA CYS A 25 -5.58 14.40 -1.63
C CYS A 25 -6.70 14.96 -2.52
N TRP A 26 -7.74 14.15 -2.79
CA TRP A 26 -8.88 14.45 -3.66
C TRP A 26 -8.47 14.94 -5.06
N LYS A 27 -7.27 14.53 -5.49
CA LYS A 27 -6.77 14.87 -6.81
C LYS A 27 -7.36 13.88 -7.82
N MET A 28 -7.96 14.43 -8.87
CA MET A 28 -8.47 13.64 -9.98
C MET A 28 -7.34 13.23 -10.93
N ASN A 29 -7.39 12.01 -11.45
CA ASN A 29 -6.41 11.45 -12.39
C ASN A 29 -4.94 11.61 -11.92
N GLY A 30 -4.71 11.59 -10.61
CA GLY A 30 -3.39 11.76 -10.01
C GLY A 30 -2.59 10.47 -9.86
N PHE A 31 -3.10 9.35 -10.38
CA PHE A 31 -2.53 8.02 -10.23
C PHE A 31 -1.68 7.61 -11.43
N THR A 32 -0.47 7.15 -11.16
CA THR A 32 0.45 6.63 -12.18
C THR A 32 0.63 5.14 -12.00
N LYS A 33 0.65 4.40 -13.12
CA LYS A 33 0.88 2.95 -13.10
C LYS A 33 2.30 2.66 -12.63
N VAL A 34 2.41 1.87 -11.56
CA VAL A 34 3.68 1.35 -11.09
C VAL A 34 4.06 0.14 -11.96
N PRO A 35 5.31 0.06 -12.44
CA PRO A 35 5.77 -1.08 -13.23
C PRO A 35 5.76 -2.35 -12.38
N GLU A 36 5.38 -3.48 -12.97
CA GLU A 36 5.19 -4.76 -12.27
C GLU A 36 6.41 -5.23 -11.47
N ASP A 37 7.61 -4.94 -11.97
CA ASP A 37 8.90 -5.20 -11.30
C ASP A 37 8.98 -4.54 -9.90
N LEU A 38 8.40 -3.35 -9.74
CA LEU A 38 8.39 -2.61 -8.46
C LEU A 38 7.17 -2.95 -7.59
N ILE A 39 6.12 -3.53 -8.18
CA ILE A 39 4.90 -3.91 -7.44
C ILE A 39 5.21 -5.00 -6.43
N GLU A 40 5.97 -6.02 -6.85
CA GLU A 40 6.35 -7.14 -5.99
C GLU A 40 7.19 -6.65 -4.80
N GLU A 41 8.25 -5.89 -5.07
CA GLU A 41 9.14 -5.32 -4.04
C GLU A 41 8.38 -4.42 -3.04
N LYS A 42 7.52 -3.51 -3.52
CA LYS A 42 6.73 -2.64 -2.64
C LYS A 42 5.69 -3.40 -1.82
N LYS A 43 5.08 -4.44 -2.40
CA LYS A 43 4.05 -5.22 -1.72
C LYS A 43 4.63 -6.01 -0.55
N GLU A 44 5.83 -6.58 -0.70
CA GLU A 44 6.54 -7.24 0.39
C GLU A 44 6.88 -6.28 1.53
N MET A 45 7.29 -5.05 1.21
CA MET A 45 7.56 -4.01 2.22
C MET A 45 6.29 -3.53 2.96
N ASP A 46 5.15 -3.38 2.29
CA ASP A 46 3.88 -2.97 2.94
C ASP A 46 3.35 -4.07 3.90
N LEU A 47 3.43 -5.33 3.47
CA LEU A 47 3.06 -6.49 4.30
C LEU A 47 3.93 -6.56 5.56
N GLY A 48 5.25 -6.38 5.43
CA GLY A 48 6.17 -6.35 6.58
C GLY A 48 5.84 -5.25 7.61
N LYS A 49 5.34 -4.10 7.14
CA LYS A 49 4.99 -2.96 8.01
C LYS A 49 3.69 -3.17 8.78
N LYS A 50 2.70 -3.86 8.20
CA LYS A 50 1.46 -4.25 8.88
C LYS A 50 1.70 -5.27 9.99
N ILE A 51 2.60 -6.24 9.78
CA ILE A 51 2.88 -7.30 10.77
C ILE A 51 3.57 -6.71 12.02
N LYS A 52 4.45 -5.72 11.85
CA LYS A 52 5.16 -5.09 12.98
C LYS A 52 4.24 -4.25 13.90
N GLY A 53 3.04 -3.89 13.46
CA GLY A 53 2.05 -3.19 14.29
C GLY A 53 1.14 -4.11 15.13
N THR A 54 1.17 -5.41 14.90
CA THR A 54 0.28 -6.38 15.57
C THR A 54 1.05 -7.39 16.44
N PHE A 55 2.38 -7.35 16.45
CA PHE A 55 3.21 -8.31 17.20
C PHE A 55 3.80 -7.76 18.52
N GLU A 56 3.43 -6.54 18.95
CA GLU A 56 3.84 -6.00 20.27
C GLU A 56 2.78 -6.20 21.37
N GLU A 57 1.91 -7.20 21.24
CA GLU A 57 1.07 -7.68 22.34
C GLU A 57 1.07 -9.21 22.34
N GLU A 58 2.16 -9.82 22.83
CA GLU A 58 2.19 -11.11 23.55
C GLU A 58 3.65 -11.48 23.83
N ASP A 59 4.21 -11.00 24.95
CA ASP A 59 5.37 -11.64 25.60
C ASP A 59 5.22 -11.50 27.13
N GLU A 60 4.75 -12.61 27.70
CA GLU A 60 4.90 -13.18 29.06
C GLU A 60 4.37 -12.48 30.34
N ASP A 61 3.42 -13.21 30.91
CA ASP A 61 2.92 -13.34 32.27
C ASP A 61 4.03 -13.59 33.33
N ASP A 62 3.71 -13.31 34.60
CA ASP A 62 4.33 -13.81 35.85
C ASP A 62 5.48 -12.98 36.49
N GLU A 63 5.14 -12.02 37.38
CA GLU A 63 5.15 -12.18 38.86
C GLU A 63 4.66 -10.92 39.59
#